data_AF-A0A2H0I9H5-F1
#
_entry.id   AF-A0A2H0I9H5-F1
#
_cell.length_a   1.000
_cell.length_b   1.000
_cell.length_c   1.000
_cell.angle_alpha   90.00
_cell.angle_beta   90.00
_cell.angle_gamma   90.00
#
_symmetry.space_group_name_H-M   'P 1'
#
loop_
_entity.id
_entity.type
_entity.pdbx_description
1 polymer ?
#
loop_
_entity_poly.entity_id
_entity_poly.type
_entity_poly.pdbx_seq_one_letter_code
_entity_poly.pdbx_strand_id
1 'polypeptide(L)'
;MKRLTASLMMFMLSALALSATPGVPLYQNKSLHSKIVSHIALDAPIVPIYEKGDWLKVGNTHNGQVGWVNLKQYQALKQKAMRPVVKTITVTRVQQHGQPESLVVYENGRRVKGEKAQKLYRAAQAQQTQMNQQFMTTQREIDQMMRQQQQAFQTMMQTAMESLPENQASLLPAPKTPMEKQAVALNHNVMQSQRNVFSATQAIKSFHQKDQH
;
A
#
# COMPACT_ATOMS: atom_id res chain seq x y z
N MET A 1 19.40 -18.67 -76.85
CA MET A 1 18.46 -18.40 -75.74
C MET A 1 19.11 -18.83 -74.43
N LYS A 2 19.60 -17.89 -73.61
CA LYS A 2 20.24 -18.18 -72.31
C LYS A 2 19.35 -17.63 -71.20
N ARG A 3 18.86 -18.49 -70.31
CA ARG A 3 18.05 -18.11 -69.15
C ARG A 3 18.98 -17.87 -67.96
N LEU A 4 18.98 -16.64 -67.43
CA LEU A 4 19.69 -16.25 -66.21
C LEU A 4 18.73 -16.38 -65.02
N THR A 5 19.00 -17.35 -64.15
CA THR A 5 18.37 -17.51 -62.85
C THR A 5 19.03 -16.58 -61.85
N ALA A 6 18.35 -15.49 -61.48
CA ALA A 6 18.78 -14.61 -60.39
C ALA A 6 18.27 -15.17 -59.06
N SER A 7 19.18 -15.75 -58.26
CA SER A 7 18.93 -16.13 -56.87
C SER A 7 18.94 -14.89 -55.97
N LEU A 8 17.76 -14.51 -55.48
CA LEU A 8 17.57 -13.46 -54.49
C LEU A 8 17.72 -14.07 -53.09
N MET A 9 18.94 -14.04 -52.52
CA MET A 9 19.17 -14.38 -51.11
C MET A 9 18.73 -13.20 -50.23
N MET A 10 17.54 -13.33 -49.64
CA MET A 10 16.98 -12.37 -48.70
C MET A 10 17.54 -12.68 -47.30
N PHE A 11 18.57 -11.94 -46.87
CA PHE A 11 19.05 -11.96 -45.48
C PHE A 11 18.02 -11.24 -44.58
N MET A 12 17.20 -12.02 -43.87
CA MET A 12 16.37 -11.54 -42.78
C MET A 12 17.25 -11.19 -41.57
N LEU A 13 17.66 -9.92 -41.46
CA LEU A 13 18.22 -9.37 -40.22
C LEU A 13 17.07 -9.17 -39.22
N SER A 14 16.83 -10.19 -38.39
CA SER A 14 15.96 -10.07 -37.22
C SER A 14 16.62 -9.17 -36.18
N ALA A 15 16.28 -7.89 -36.19
CA ALA A 15 16.62 -6.98 -35.11
C ALA A 15 15.81 -7.39 -33.87
N LEU A 16 16.41 -8.17 -32.96
CA LEU A 16 15.91 -8.28 -31.60
C LEU A 16 16.07 -6.89 -30.96
N ALA A 17 14.98 -6.13 -30.91
CA ALA A 17 14.87 -4.98 -30.03
C ALA A 17 14.89 -5.51 -28.58
N LEU A 18 16.08 -5.70 -28.02
CA LEU A 18 16.24 -5.87 -26.58
C LEU A 18 15.62 -4.63 -25.94
N SER A 19 14.53 -4.85 -25.21
CA SER A 19 13.89 -3.86 -24.35
C SER A 19 14.96 -3.34 -23.39
N ALA A 20 15.56 -2.19 -23.70
CA ALA A 20 16.59 -1.60 -22.87
C ALA A 20 15.98 -1.33 -21.49
N THR A 21 16.43 -2.08 -20.48
CA THR A 21 16.08 -1.82 -19.09
C THR A 21 16.38 -0.35 -18.80
N PRO A 22 15.43 0.43 -18.23
CA PRO A 22 15.65 1.85 -17.96
C PRO A 22 16.80 1.99 -16.95
N GLY A 23 17.98 2.32 -17.48
CA GLY A 23 19.21 2.47 -16.73
C GLY A 23 19.73 3.90 -16.81
N VAL A 24 20.48 4.29 -15.79
CA VAL A 24 21.18 5.55 -15.70
C VAL A 24 22.42 5.46 -16.59
N PRO A 25 22.58 6.32 -17.60
CA PRO A 25 23.77 6.30 -18.45
C PRO A 25 25.00 6.71 -17.63
N LEU A 26 26.06 5.90 -17.75
CA LEU A 26 27.37 6.17 -17.19
C LEU A 26 28.27 6.71 -18.31
N TYR A 27 28.67 7.98 -18.20
CA TYR A 27 29.44 8.69 -19.22
C TYR A 27 30.94 8.62 -18.96
N GLN A 28 31.75 8.59 -20.03
CA GLN A 28 33.20 8.65 -19.91
C GLN A 28 33.70 9.99 -19.32
N ASN A 29 33.04 11.09 -19.67
CA ASN A 29 33.36 12.46 -19.25
C ASN A 29 32.10 13.19 -18.73
N LYS A 30 32.28 14.35 -18.08
CA LYS A 30 31.20 15.22 -17.59
C LYS A 30 30.49 15.99 -18.71
N SER A 31 29.93 15.26 -19.67
CA SER A 31 29.17 15.84 -20.78
C SER A 31 28.09 14.85 -21.24
N LEU A 32 26.90 15.38 -21.53
CA LEU A 32 25.79 14.57 -22.08
C LEU A 32 26.09 14.05 -23.49
N HIS A 33 27.05 14.65 -24.18
CA HIS A 33 27.54 14.21 -25.49
C HIS A 33 28.74 13.24 -25.38
N SER A 34 29.18 12.93 -24.17
CA SER A 34 30.26 11.96 -23.96
C SER A 34 29.79 10.56 -24.36
N LYS A 35 30.74 9.72 -24.77
CA LYS A 35 30.52 8.28 -24.90
C LYS A 35 29.95 7.71 -23.60
N ILE A 36 28.88 6.93 -23.73
CA ILE A 36 28.31 6.13 -22.64
C ILE A 36 29.16 4.86 -22.52
N VAL A 37 29.76 4.64 -21.36
CA VAL A 37 30.60 3.46 -21.06
C VAL A 37 29.77 2.29 -20.54
N SER A 38 28.63 2.57 -19.91
CA SER A 38 27.62 1.57 -19.53
C SER A 38 26.31 2.20 -19.06
N HIS A 39 25.35 1.34 -18.73
CA HIS A 39 24.12 1.73 -18.04
C HIS A 39 24.10 1.06 -16.66
N ILE A 40 23.71 1.83 -15.64
CA ILE A 40 23.54 1.34 -14.27
C ILE A 40 22.03 1.18 -14.03
N ALA A 41 21.59 0.03 -13.51
CA ALA A 41 20.19 -0.12 -13.14
C ALA A 41 19.80 0.91 -12.06
N LEU A 42 18.58 1.44 -12.11
CA LEU A 42 18.14 2.52 -11.21
C LEU A 42 18.13 2.12 -9.72
N ASP A 43 17.99 0.83 -9.45
CA ASP A 43 18.00 0.18 -8.14
C ASP A 43 19.37 -0.39 -7.75
N ALA A 44 20.35 -0.39 -8.67
CA ALA A 44 21.67 -0.91 -8.37
C ALA A 44 22.43 0.02 -7.40
N PRO A 45 23.16 -0.54 -6.41
CA PRO A 45 24.00 0.26 -5.54
C PRO A 45 25.18 0.86 -6.33
N ILE A 46 25.39 2.16 -6.17
CA ILE A 46 26.50 2.92 -6.76
C ILE A 46 27.47 3.37 -5.68
N VAL A 47 28.76 3.35 -5.98
CA VAL A 47 29.80 3.90 -5.08
C VAL A 47 30.17 5.30 -5.56
N PRO A 48 29.77 6.37 -4.85
CA PRO A 48 30.20 7.73 -5.20
C PRO A 48 31.71 7.87 -4.94
N ILE A 49 32.42 8.46 -5.90
CA ILE A 49 33.88 8.67 -5.82
C ILE A 49 34.20 10.16 -5.71
N TYR A 50 33.58 10.98 -6.54
CA TYR A 50 33.86 12.42 -6.61
C TYR A 50 32.71 13.20 -7.23
N GLU A 51 32.39 14.37 -6.69
CA GLU A 51 31.32 15.24 -7.19
C GLU A 51 31.88 16.55 -7.72
N LYS A 52 31.34 17.03 -8.84
CA LYS A 52 31.66 18.36 -9.38
C LYS A 52 30.48 18.95 -10.15
N GLY A 53 29.76 19.86 -9.48
CA GLY A 53 28.55 20.48 -10.03
C GLY A 53 27.45 19.43 -10.22
N ASP A 54 26.77 19.45 -11.37
CA ASP A 54 25.70 18.50 -11.71
C ASP A 54 26.20 17.08 -12.05
N TRP A 55 27.46 16.75 -11.77
CA TRP A 55 28.10 15.50 -12.17
C TRP A 55 28.71 14.76 -11.01
N LEU A 56 28.39 13.47 -10.92
CA LEU A 56 28.90 12.55 -9.91
C LEU A 56 29.69 11.44 -10.58
N LYS A 57 30.96 11.29 -10.23
CA LYS A 57 31.78 10.16 -10.63
C LYS A 57 31.44 8.98 -9.73
N VAL A 58 31.02 7.87 -10.33
CA VAL A 58 30.56 6.69 -9.62
C VAL A 58 31.23 5.42 -10.14
N GLY A 59 31.43 4.46 -9.25
CA GLY A 59 31.74 3.08 -9.59
C GLY A 59 30.48 2.23 -9.59
N ASN A 60 30.27 1.46 -10.65
CA ASN A 60 29.24 0.44 -10.72
C ASN A 60 29.73 -0.81 -9.96
N THR A 61 28.99 -1.20 -8.93
CA THR A 61 29.33 -2.34 -8.06
C THR A 61 29.20 -3.69 -8.76
N HIS A 62 28.40 -3.77 -9.83
CA HIS A 62 28.16 -5.04 -10.53
C HIS A 62 29.29 -5.42 -11.47
N ASN A 63 29.89 -4.44 -12.16
CA ASN A 63 30.90 -4.69 -13.19
C ASN A 63 32.22 -3.92 -13.00
N GLY A 64 32.35 -3.17 -11.90
CA GLY A 64 33.55 -2.40 -11.56
C GLY A 64 33.81 -1.19 -12.45
N GLN A 65 32.94 -0.86 -13.41
CA GLN A 65 33.16 0.25 -14.31
C GLN A 65 32.97 1.58 -13.61
N VAL A 66 33.83 2.54 -13.95
CA VAL A 66 33.81 3.89 -13.39
C VAL A 66 33.47 4.89 -14.48
N GLY A 67 32.60 5.83 -14.17
CA GLY A 67 32.28 6.95 -15.06
C GLY A 67 31.47 8.02 -14.36
N TRP A 68 30.91 8.93 -15.14
CA TRP A 68 30.17 10.10 -14.67
C TRP A 68 28.69 9.92 -14.89
N VAL A 69 27.91 10.24 -13.87
CA VAL A 69 26.45 10.32 -13.92
C VAL A 69 26.04 11.78 -13.79
N ASN A 70 25.10 12.21 -14.63
CA ASN A 70 24.47 13.50 -14.46
C ASN A 70 23.38 13.42 -13.38
N LEU A 71 23.50 14.23 -12.32
CA LEU A 71 22.61 14.16 -11.15
C LEU A 71 21.16 14.52 -11.50
N LYS A 72 20.93 15.49 -12.40
CA LYS A 72 19.58 15.88 -12.85
C LYS A 72 18.90 14.74 -13.60
N GLN A 73 19.61 14.08 -14.53
CA GLN A 73 19.09 12.91 -15.23
C GLN A 73 18.82 11.75 -14.27
N TYR A 74 19.74 11.48 -13.33
CA TYR A 74 19.57 10.44 -12.33
C TYR A 74 18.30 10.67 -11.49
N GLN A 75 18.12 11.89 -10.98
CA GLN A 75 16.93 12.25 -10.20
C GLN A 75 15.64 12.16 -11.02
N ALA A 76 15.62 12.64 -12.27
CA ALA A 76 14.44 12.55 -13.13
C ALA A 76 14.04 11.09 -13.41
N LEU A 77 15.02 10.22 -13.68
CA LEU A 77 14.80 8.79 -13.87
C LEU A 77 14.30 8.13 -12.59
N LYS A 78 14.91 8.45 -11.44
CA LYS A 78 14.50 7.93 -10.13
C LYS A 78 13.08 8.37 -9.78
N GLN A 79 12.72 9.63 -10.00
CA GLN A 79 11.36 10.12 -9.79
C GLN A 79 10.36 9.42 -10.72
N LYS A 80 10.71 9.19 -11.99
CA LYS A 80 9.86 8.46 -12.93
C LYS A 80 9.65 7.01 -12.50
N ALA A 81 10.71 6.35 -12.02
CA ALA A 81 10.65 4.97 -11.53
C ALA A 81 9.93 4.84 -10.17
N MET A 82 10.08 5.84 -9.30
CA MET A 82 9.45 5.87 -7.98
C MET A 82 8.02 6.39 -7.99
N ARG A 83 7.47 6.87 -9.12
CA ARG A 83 6.04 7.17 -9.20
C ARG A 83 5.29 5.86 -8.99
N PRO A 84 4.63 5.64 -7.83
CA PRO A 84 3.76 4.50 -7.72
C PRO A 84 2.73 4.67 -8.82
N VAL A 85 2.60 3.66 -9.69
CA VAL A 85 1.45 3.59 -10.58
C VAL A 85 0.27 3.25 -9.68
N VAL A 86 -0.20 4.24 -8.90
CA VAL A 86 -1.40 4.11 -8.08
C VAL A 86 -2.54 4.06 -9.08
N LYS A 87 -2.97 2.84 -9.38
CA LYS A 87 -4.19 2.63 -10.15
C LYS A 87 -5.34 2.94 -9.23
N THR A 88 -5.87 4.16 -9.32
CA THR A 88 -7.09 4.52 -8.60
C THR A 88 -8.27 3.92 -9.34
N ILE A 89 -8.95 2.97 -8.69
CA ILE A 89 -10.21 2.40 -9.16
C ILE A 89 -11.31 3.04 -8.33
N THR A 90 -12.18 3.82 -8.96
CA THR A 90 -13.39 4.37 -8.30
C THR A 90 -14.59 3.63 -8.85
N VAL A 91 -15.39 3.06 -7.95
CA VAL A 91 -16.63 2.39 -8.29
C VAL A 91 -17.77 3.25 -7.77
N THR A 92 -18.59 3.75 -8.67
CA THR A 92 -19.71 4.62 -8.35
C THR A 92 -21.00 3.91 -8.70
N ARG A 93 -21.94 3.98 -7.77
CA ARG A 93 -23.28 3.44 -7.90
C ARG A 93 -24.19 4.58 -8.33
N VAL A 94 -24.70 4.52 -9.55
CA VAL A 94 -25.54 5.58 -10.13
C VAL A 94 -26.95 5.04 -10.25
N GLN A 95 -27.86 5.61 -9.46
CA GLN A 95 -29.29 5.36 -9.57
C GLN A 95 -29.92 6.55 -10.31
N GLN A 96 -30.31 6.34 -11.56
CA GLN A 96 -31.11 7.31 -12.30
C GLN A 96 -32.58 7.00 -12.05
N HIS A 97 -33.39 8.04 -11.86
CA HIS A 97 -34.80 7.91 -11.53
C HIS A 97 -35.53 7.04 -12.58
N GLY A 98 -36.06 5.89 -12.17
CA GLY A 98 -36.74 4.93 -13.06
C GLY A 98 -35.83 3.98 -13.85
N GLN A 99 -34.51 4.00 -13.64
CA GLN A 99 -33.56 3.09 -14.28
C GLN A 99 -32.93 2.14 -13.25
N PRO A 100 -32.60 0.89 -13.65
CA PRO A 100 -31.86 -0.02 -12.80
C PRO A 100 -30.50 0.57 -12.43
N GLU A 101 -30.07 0.29 -11.20
CA GLU A 101 -28.81 0.76 -10.65
C GLU A 101 -27.65 0.38 -11.58
N SER A 102 -26.87 1.37 -12.02
CA SER A 102 -25.75 1.14 -12.92
C SER A 102 -24.43 1.40 -12.22
N LEU A 103 -23.49 0.47 -12.41
CA LEU A 103 -22.16 0.55 -11.85
C LEU A 103 -21.23 1.27 -12.85
N VAL A 104 -20.60 2.36 -12.40
CA VAL A 104 -19.63 3.10 -13.20
C VAL A 104 -18.25 2.98 -12.58
N VAL A 105 -17.33 2.37 -13.33
CA VAL A 105 -15.93 2.17 -12.92
C VAL A 105 -15.03 3.20 -13.60
N TYR A 106 -14.16 3.82 -12.82
CA TYR A 106 -13.11 4.71 -13.30
C TYR A 106 -11.73 4.12 -13.03
N GLU A 107 -10.81 4.24 -13.98
CA GLU A 107 -9.40 3.91 -13.83
C GLU A 107 -8.59 5.18 -14.11
N ASN A 108 -7.86 5.67 -13.11
CA ASN A 108 -7.06 6.91 -13.20
C ASN A 108 -7.90 8.11 -13.69
N GLY A 109 -9.13 8.25 -13.18
CA GLY A 109 -10.06 9.33 -13.52
C GLY A 109 -10.80 9.15 -14.85
N ARG A 110 -10.53 8.08 -15.63
CA ARG A 110 -11.22 7.81 -16.90
C ARG A 110 -12.25 6.70 -16.73
N ARG A 111 -13.47 6.94 -17.21
CA ARG A 111 -14.54 5.93 -17.20
C ARG A 111 -14.15 4.74 -18.06
N VAL A 112 -14.20 3.54 -17.48
CA VAL A 112 -13.98 2.27 -18.16
C VAL A 112 -15.34 1.62 -18.44
N LYS A 113 -15.48 0.93 -19.58
CA LYS A 113 -16.73 0.26 -19.99
C LYS A 113 -16.47 -1.20 -20.36
N GLY A 114 -17.56 -1.97 -20.48
CA GLY A 114 -17.53 -3.36 -20.96
C GLY A 114 -16.80 -4.32 -20.02
N GLU A 115 -16.19 -5.35 -20.60
CA GLU A 115 -15.51 -6.43 -19.89
C GLU A 115 -14.43 -5.92 -18.92
N LYS A 116 -13.67 -4.90 -19.33
CA LYS A 116 -12.61 -4.31 -18.50
C LYS A 116 -13.19 -3.68 -17.21
N ALA A 117 -14.34 -3.02 -17.29
CA ALA A 117 -15.01 -2.47 -16.10
C ALA A 117 -15.50 -3.59 -15.17
N GLN A 118 -16.09 -4.65 -15.73
CA GLN A 118 -16.56 -5.79 -14.94
C GLN A 118 -15.40 -6.52 -14.23
N LYS A 119 -14.26 -6.69 -14.90
CA LYS A 119 -13.06 -7.29 -14.31
C LYS A 119 -12.50 -6.44 -13.16
N LEU A 120 -12.39 -5.11 -13.36
CA LEU A 120 -11.96 -4.18 -12.32
C LEU A 120 -12.90 -4.20 -11.11
N TYR A 121 -14.22 -4.26 -11.35
CA TYR A 121 -15.21 -4.35 -10.29
C TYR A 121 -15.07 -5.64 -9.48
N ARG A 122 -14.98 -6.80 -10.13
CA ARG A 122 -14.80 -8.10 -9.45
C ARG A 122 -13.51 -8.12 -8.64
N ALA A 123 -12.42 -7.57 -9.19
CA ALA A 123 -11.15 -7.45 -8.48
C ALA A 123 -11.29 -6.57 -7.22
N ALA A 124 -11.98 -5.43 -7.34
CA ALA A 124 -12.23 -4.54 -6.20
C ALA A 124 -13.11 -5.21 -5.12
N GLN A 125 -14.15 -5.95 -5.50
CA GLN A 125 -14.97 -6.73 -4.54
C GLN A 125 -14.17 -7.81 -3.82
N ALA A 126 -13.33 -8.56 -4.56
CA ALA A 126 -12.47 -9.58 -3.98
C ALA A 126 -11.49 -8.97 -2.97
N GLN A 127 -10.88 -7.83 -3.33
CA GLN A 127 -9.98 -7.09 -2.45
C GLN A 127 -10.72 -6.57 -1.19
N GLN A 128 -11.93 -6.03 -1.33
CA GLN A 128 -12.73 -5.59 -0.18
C GLN A 128 -13.06 -6.75 0.76
N THR A 129 -13.41 -7.90 0.20
CA THR A 129 -13.71 -9.11 0.98
C THR A 129 -12.49 -9.59 1.74
N GLN A 130 -11.33 -9.65 1.09
CA GLN A 130 -10.06 -10.02 1.71
C GLN A 130 -9.68 -9.05 2.84
N MET A 131 -9.81 -7.74 2.59
CA MET A 131 -9.53 -6.71 3.59
C MET A 131 -10.49 -6.82 4.78
N ASN A 132 -11.78 -7.08 4.56
CA ASN A 132 -12.74 -7.31 5.64
C ASN A 132 -12.39 -8.57 6.46
N GLN A 133 -11.94 -9.65 5.82
CA GLN A 133 -11.49 -10.86 6.52
C GLN A 133 -10.26 -10.58 7.38
N GLN A 134 -9.26 -9.89 6.82
CA GLN A 134 -8.07 -9.48 7.56
C GLN A 134 -8.43 -8.58 8.74
N PHE A 135 -9.29 -7.58 8.52
CA PHE A 135 -9.77 -6.70 9.57
C PHE A 135 -10.46 -7.46 10.70
N MET A 136 -11.32 -8.44 10.38
CA MET A 136 -11.98 -9.29 11.38
C MET A 136 -11.01 -10.17 12.17
N THR A 137 -9.88 -10.57 11.57
CA THR A 137 -8.82 -11.31 12.25
C THR A 137 -8.06 -10.37 13.18
N THR A 138 -7.60 -9.23 12.67
CA THR A 138 -6.90 -8.20 13.45
C THR A 138 -7.74 -7.72 14.63
N GLN A 139 -9.05 -7.55 14.45
CA GLN A 139 -9.93 -7.12 15.53
C GLN A 139 -10.02 -8.18 16.65
N ARG A 140 -10.10 -9.46 16.29
CA ARG A 140 -10.06 -10.56 17.27
C ARG A 140 -8.74 -10.62 18.03
N GLU A 141 -7.62 -10.38 17.34
CA GLU A 141 -6.29 -10.31 17.97
C GLU A 141 -6.19 -9.12 18.93
N ILE A 142 -6.66 -7.95 18.54
CA ILE A 142 -6.72 -6.76 19.39
C ILE A 142 -7.58 -7.03 20.64
N ASP A 143 -8.75 -7.65 20.47
CA ASP A 143 -9.64 -7.98 21.59
C ASP A 143 -8.98 -8.99 22.56
N GLN A 144 -8.23 -9.97 22.03
CA GLN A 144 -7.47 -10.91 22.86
C GLN A 144 -6.36 -10.20 23.64
N MET A 145 -5.60 -9.35 22.97
CA MET A 145 -4.54 -8.56 23.59
C MET A 145 -5.09 -7.64 24.69
N MET A 146 -6.20 -6.95 24.46
CA MET A 146 -6.83 -6.11 25.49
C MET A 146 -7.31 -6.92 26.69
N ARG A 147 -7.88 -8.13 26.49
CA ARG A 147 -8.26 -9.00 27.61
C ARG A 147 -7.05 -9.46 28.42
N GLN A 148 -5.96 -9.83 27.76
CA GLN A 148 -4.71 -10.21 28.45
C GLN A 148 -4.14 -9.03 29.25
N GLN A 149 -4.16 -7.82 28.68
CA GLN A 149 -3.71 -6.62 29.38
C GLN A 149 -4.59 -6.30 30.61
N GLN A 150 -5.92 -6.44 30.49
CA GLN A 150 -6.83 -6.24 31.62
C GLN A 150 -6.58 -7.27 32.73
N GLN A 151 -6.34 -8.54 32.39
CA GLN A 151 -6.02 -9.58 33.36
C GLN A 151 -4.71 -9.29 34.08
N ALA A 152 -3.64 -8.96 33.34
CA ALA A 152 -2.35 -8.60 33.93
C ALA A 152 -2.47 -7.39 34.87
N PHE A 153 -3.27 -6.39 34.50
CA PHE A 153 -3.55 -5.24 35.35
C PHE A 153 -4.32 -5.61 36.62
N GLN A 154 -5.37 -6.44 36.51
CA GLN A 154 -6.11 -6.93 37.67
C GLN A 154 -5.22 -7.71 38.63
N THR A 155 -4.36 -8.59 38.11
CA THR A 155 -3.39 -9.33 38.93
C THR A 155 -2.43 -8.39 39.64
N MET A 156 -1.86 -7.42 38.92
CA MET A 156 -0.96 -6.43 39.53
C MET A 156 -1.66 -5.64 40.65
N MET A 157 -2.92 -5.23 40.43
CA MET A 157 -3.71 -4.51 41.43
C MET A 157 -4.01 -5.37 42.66
N GLN A 158 -4.35 -6.65 42.47
CA GLN A 158 -4.57 -7.60 43.57
C GLN A 158 -3.28 -7.80 44.39
N THR A 159 -2.14 -8.04 43.74
CA THR A 159 -0.85 -8.17 44.42
C THR A 159 -0.45 -6.88 45.15
N ALA A 160 -0.75 -5.71 44.57
CA ALA A 160 -0.52 -4.42 45.22
C ALA A 160 -1.41 -4.25 46.47
N MET A 161 -2.68 -4.69 46.43
CA MET A 161 -3.56 -4.66 47.61
C MET A 161 -3.13 -5.64 48.71
N GLU A 162 -2.69 -6.84 48.33
CA GLU A 162 -2.28 -7.89 49.28
C GLU A 162 -0.93 -7.58 49.95
N SER A 163 -0.08 -6.79 49.30
CA SER A 163 1.21 -6.34 49.86
C SER A 163 1.10 -5.13 50.79
N LEU A 164 -0.09 -4.57 51.01
CA LEU A 164 -0.31 -3.53 52.01
C LEU A 164 -0.35 -4.19 53.41
N PRO A 165 0.59 -3.85 54.32
CA PRO A 165 0.59 -4.42 55.66
C PRO A 165 -0.70 -4.04 56.42
N GLU A 166 -1.36 -5.03 57.03
CA GLU A 166 -2.66 -4.93 57.74
C GLU A 166 -2.74 -3.84 58.84
N ASN A 167 -1.62 -3.23 59.22
CA ASN A 167 -1.53 -2.34 60.39
C ASN A 167 -1.55 -0.83 60.08
N GLN A 168 -2.00 -0.41 58.90
CA GLN A 168 -2.17 1.03 58.57
C GLN A 168 -3.57 1.43 58.08
N ALA A 169 -4.60 0.61 58.30
CA ALA A 169 -5.96 0.84 57.82
C ALA A 169 -6.68 2.09 58.40
N SER A 170 -6.06 2.89 59.28
CA SER A 170 -6.71 4.02 59.96
C SER A 170 -6.35 5.42 59.44
N LEU A 171 -5.53 5.57 58.39
CA LEU A 171 -5.10 6.91 57.94
C LEU A 171 -5.45 7.27 56.50
N LEU A 172 -6.19 6.43 55.75
CA LEU A 172 -6.62 6.82 54.41
C LEU A 172 -7.79 7.82 54.50
N PRO A 173 -7.59 9.09 54.10
CA PRO A 173 -8.67 10.06 54.08
C PRO A 173 -9.72 9.61 53.06
N ALA A 174 -10.99 9.68 53.46
CA ALA A 174 -12.11 9.37 52.58
C ALA A 174 -11.98 10.11 51.23
N PRO A 175 -12.24 9.46 50.09
CA PRO A 175 -12.17 10.11 48.78
C PRO A 175 -13.25 11.20 48.69
N LYS A 176 -12.82 12.46 48.60
CA LYS A 176 -13.70 13.64 48.66
C LYS A 176 -14.16 14.16 47.29
N THR A 177 -13.81 13.54 46.16
CA THR A 177 -14.01 14.20 44.86
C THR A 177 -14.96 13.49 43.88
N PRO A 178 -15.84 14.23 43.17
CA PRO A 178 -16.89 13.69 42.28
C PRO A 178 -16.42 12.90 41.04
N MET A 179 -15.12 12.84 40.72
CA MET A 179 -14.62 12.24 39.48
C MET A 179 -14.81 10.71 39.41
N GLU A 180 -14.97 10.03 40.54
CA GLU A 180 -15.16 8.58 40.57
C GLU A 180 -16.56 8.14 40.10
N LYS A 181 -17.57 9.02 40.18
CA LYS A 181 -18.89 8.77 39.59
C LYS A 181 -18.91 8.87 38.06
N GLN A 182 -17.97 9.59 37.45
CA GLN A 182 -17.91 9.74 35.99
C GLN A 182 -17.27 8.52 35.30
N ALA A 183 -16.33 7.83 35.95
CA ALA A 183 -15.71 6.62 35.40
C ALA A 183 -16.73 5.46 35.21
N VAL A 184 -17.73 5.36 36.09
CA VAL A 184 -18.80 4.34 35.98
C VAL A 184 -19.81 4.70 34.88
N ALA A 185 -20.09 5.99 34.65
CA ALA A 185 -21.03 6.44 33.63
C ALA A 185 -20.47 6.30 32.19
N LEU A 186 -19.16 6.51 32.00
CA LEU A 186 -18.50 6.31 30.70
C LEU A 186 -18.54 4.85 30.23
N ASN A 187 -18.46 3.89 31.15
CA ASN A 187 -18.46 2.47 30.81
C ASN A 187 -19.85 1.97 30.32
N HIS A 188 -20.94 2.59 30.78
CA HIS A 188 -22.30 2.22 30.36
C HIS A 188 -22.64 2.71 28.93
N ASN A 189 -22.11 3.86 28.51
CA ASN A 189 -22.33 4.41 27.16
C ASN A 189 -21.56 3.66 26.06
N VAL A 190 -20.37 3.14 26.36
CA VAL A 190 -19.58 2.34 25.40
C VAL A 190 -20.26 1.01 25.06
N MET A 191 -20.97 0.39 26.01
CA MET A 191 -21.73 -0.83 25.75
C MET A 191 -22.99 -0.60 24.90
N GLN A 192 -23.64 0.57 25.00
CA GLN A 192 -24.80 0.88 24.17
C GLN A 192 -24.43 1.20 22.71
N SER A 193 -23.28 1.84 22.46
CA SER A 193 -22.84 2.08 21.08
C SER A 193 -22.49 0.78 20.34
N GLN A 194 -21.91 -0.21 21.03
CA GLN A 194 -21.62 -1.51 20.43
C GLN A 194 -22.88 -2.30 20.04
N ARG A 195 -23.98 -2.23 20.82
CA ARG A 195 -25.25 -2.88 20.45
C ARG A 195 -25.86 -2.29 19.17
N ASN A 196 -25.73 -0.98 18.95
CA ASN A 196 -26.26 -0.32 17.76
C ASN A 196 -25.48 -0.63 16.48
N VAL A 197 -24.18 -0.95 16.58
CA VAL A 197 -23.37 -1.36 15.41
C VAL A 197 -23.71 -2.80 14.97
N PHE A 198 -24.03 -3.68 15.92
CA PHE A 198 -24.45 -5.06 15.61
C PHE A 198 -25.81 -5.13 14.91
N SER A 199 -26.79 -4.29 15.30
CA SER A 199 -28.11 -4.26 14.66
C SER A 199 -28.05 -3.74 13.22
N ALA A 200 -27.23 -2.71 12.96
CA ALA A 200 -27.02 -2.19 11.59
C ALA A 200 -26.38 -3.23 10.67
N THR A 201 -25.46 -4.05 11.19
CA THR A 201 -24.77 -5.08 10.40
C THR A 201 -25.68 -6.26 10.04
N GLN A 202 -26.64 -6.61 10.90
CA GLN A 202 -27.64 -7.63 10.57
C GLN A 202 -28.68 -7.15 9.54
N ALA A 203 -29.06 -5.88 9.57
CA ALA A 203 -29.98 -5.28 8.60
C ALA A 203 -29.40 -5.28 7.16
N ILE A 204 -28.07 -5.16 7.01
CA ILE A 204 -27.42 -5.19 5.70
C ILE A 204 -27.40 -6.62 5.13
N LYS A 205 -27.26 -7.65 5.97
CA LYS A 205 -27.29 -9.05 5.52
C LYS A 205 -28.66 -9.51 5.07
N SER A 206 -29.74 -9.07 5.74
CA SER A 206 -31.11 -9.44 5.35
C SER A 206 -31.57 -8.76 4.06
N PHE A 207 -30.99 -7.61 3.70
CA PHE A 207 -31.29 -6.94 2.42
C PHE A 207 -30.69 -7.68 1.21
N HIS A 208 -29.48 -8.25 1.35
CA HIS A 208 -28.83 -9.01 0.27
C HIS A 208 -29.47 -10.36 -0.03
N GLN A 209 -30.26 -10.91 0.89
CA GLN A 209 -30.91 -12.21 0.73
C GLN A 209 -32.26 -12.10 0.00
N LYS A 210 -32.81 -10.89 -0.13
CA LYS A 210 -34.12 -10.65 -0.74
C LYS A 210 -34.07 -10.43 -2.27
N ASP A 211 -32.89 -10.18 -2.83
CA ASP A 211 -32.66 -9.99 -4.27
C ASP A 211 -32.24 -11.28 -5.01
N GLN A 212 -32.33 -12.45 -4.36
CA GLN A 212 -31.98 -13.75 -4.95
C GLN A 212 -33.19 -14.67 -5.19
N HIS A 213 -34.41 -14.12 -5.20
CA HIS A 213 -35.62 -14.82 -5.61
C HIS A 213 -36.39 -14.03 -6.66
#